data_AF-A0A2I0PVD4-F1
#
_entry.id   AF-A0A2I0PVD4-F1
#
_cell.length_a   1.000
_cell.length_b   1.000
_cell.length_c   1.000
_cell.angle_alpha   90.00
_cell.angle_beta   90.00
_cell.angle_gamma   90.00
#
_symmetry.space_group_name_H-M   'P 1'
#
loop_
_entity.id
_entity.type
_entity.pdbx_description
1 polymer ?
#
loop_
_entity_poly.entity_id
_entity_poly.type
_entity_poly.pdbx_seq_one_letter_code
_entity_poly.pdbx_strand_id
1 'polypeptide(L)' 'MQHEAIFRFSTDHAVSIHAALLPELTDEVNPRSKTSCLLESDTVLLLRIEAEDIPALRAALNMALRLVNVADEMQQIAMK' A
#
# COMPACT_ATOMS: atom_id res chain seq x y z
N MET A 1 8.66 -16.83 -12.76
CA MET A 1 9.57 -15.88 -12.09
C MET A 1 8.70 -15.04 -11.20
N GLN A 2 9.07 -14.82 -9.94
CA GLN A 2 8.28 -14.00 -9.02
C GLN A 2 8.67 -12.53 -9.28
N HIS A 3 7.68 -11.70 -9.61
CA HIS A 3 7.87 -10.27 -9.85
C HIS A 3 7.65 -9.51 -8.54
N GLU A 4 8.49 -8.52 -8.26
CA GLU A 4 8.44 -7.76 -7.02
C GLU A 4 8.52 -6.26 -7.31
N ALA A 5 7.80 -5.47 -6.51
CA ALA A 5 8.00 -4.04 -6.40
C ALA A 5 7.96 -3.59 -4.94
N ILE A 6 8.85 -2.65 -4.59
CA ILE A 6 8.98 -2.10 -3.24
C ILE A 6 8.91 -0.57 -3.35
N PHE A 7 8.00 0.03 -2.59
CA PHE A 7 7.83 1.47 -2.48
C PHE A 7 8.04 1.89 -1.03
N ARG A 8 8.79 2.97 -0.85
CA ARG A 8 9.00 3.61 0.45
C ARG A 8 8.45 5.03 0.37
N PHE A 9 7.46 5.33 1.20
CA PHE A 9 6.84 6.65 1.30
C PHE A 9 7.31 7.33 2.57
N SER A 10 7.84 8.55 2.43
CA SER A 10 8.23 9.40 3.56
C SER A 10 7.16 10.47 3.76
N THR A 11 6.42 10.41 4.87
CA THR A 11 5.32 11.33 5.20
C THR A 11 4.99 11.28 6.69
N ASP A 12 4.60 12.42 7.26
CA ASP A 12 4.14 12.49 8.66
C ASP A 12 2.82 11.75 8.91
N HIS A 13 2.14 11.33 7.83
CA HIS A 13 0.90 10.57 7.89
C HIS A 13 1.10 9.05 7.82
N ALA A 14 2.34 8.55 7.88
CA ALA A 14 2.62 7.13 7.61
C ALA A 14 1.80 6.19 8.50
N VAL A 15 1.71 6.49 9.81
CA VAL A 15 0.92 5.69 10.77
C VAL A 15 -0.57 5.65 10.39
N SER A 16 -1.15 6.81 10.05
CA SER A 16 -2.56 6.91 9.67
C SER A 16 -2.84 6.17 8.37
N ILE A 17 -1.96 6.31 7.37
CA ILE A 17 -2.06 5.59 6.09
C ILE A 17 -1.98 4.09 6.33
N HIS A 18 -1.02 3.61 7.13
CA HIS A 18 -0.88 2.19 7.46
C HIS A 18 -2.17 1.61 8.07
N ALA A 19 -2.73 2.31 9.06
CA ALA A 19 -3.96 1.89 9.73
C ALA A 19 -5.16 1.84 8.78
N ALA A 20 -5.26 2.80 7.85
CA ALA A 20 -6.33 2.83 6.85
C ALA A 20 -6.21 1.71 5.81
N LEU A 21 -4.98 1.35 5.42
CA LEU A 21 -4.73 0.32 4.41
C LEU A 21 -4.88 -1.10 4.95
N LEU A 22 -4.57 -1.34 6.23
CA LEU A 22 -4.54 -2.68 6.81
C LEU A 22 -5.83 -3.51 6.60
N PRO A 23 -7.06 -2.99 6.82
CA PRO A 23 -8.28 -3.76 6.57
C PRO A 23 -8.44 -4.10 5.08
N GLU A 24 -8.23 -3.13 4.19
CA GLU A 24 -8.38 -3.30 2.74
C GLU A 24 -7.41 -4.36 2.17
N LEU A 25 -6.17 -4.40 2.68
CA LEU A 25 -5.17 -5.37 2.28
C LEU A 25 -5.40 -6.76 2.90
N THR A 26 -6.05 -6.82 4.06
CA THR A 26 -6.40 -8.09 4.71
C THR A 26 -7.57 -8.76 3.98
N ASP A 27 -8.52 -7.96 3.50
CA ASP A 27 -9.67 -8.43 2.73
C ASP A 27 -9.32 -8.69 1.24
N GLU A 28 -8.13 -8.29 0.78
CA GLU A 28 -7.64 -8.56 -0.57
C GLU A 28 -7.41 -10.07 -0.78
N VAL A 29 -8.34 -10.73 -1.46
CA VAL A 29 -8.18 -12.12 -1.91
C VAL A 29 -7.74 -12.14 -3.37
N ASN A 30 -6.43 -12.05 -3.61
CA ASN A 30 -5.85 -12.24 -4.94
C ASN A 30 -4.91 -13.45 -4.96
N PRO A 31 -5.18 -14.49 -5.78
CA PRO A 31 -4.34 -15.68 -5.81
C PRO A 31 -2.99 -15.47 -6.50
N ARG A 32 -2.84 -14.41 -7.32
CA ARG A 32 -1.65 -14.18 -8.16
C ARG A 32 -0.77 -13.02 -7.69
N SER A 33 -1.13 -12.36 -6.60
CA SER A 33 -0.33 -11.30 -5.99
C SER A 33 -0.54 -11.22 -4.49
N LYS A 34 0.47 -10.74 -3.79
CA LYS A 34 0.43 -10.48 -2.36
C LYS A 34 0.92 -9.07 -2.10
N THR A 35 0.10 -8.27 -1.45
CA THR A 35 0.44 -6.93 -0.99
C THR A 35 0.75 -6.98 0.50
N SER A 36 1.81 -6.31 0.93
CA SER A 36 2.17 -6.15 2.33
C SER A 36 2.55 -4.70 2.61
N CYS A 37 2.08 -4.19 3.74
CA CYS A 37 2.27 -2.81 4.16
C CYS A 37 2.80 -2.78 5.59
N LEU A 38 3.94 -2.14 5.78
CA LEU A 38 4.70 -2.14 7.03
C LEU A 38 5.11 -0.70 7.37
N LEU A 39 5.17 -0.39 8.66
CA LEU A 39 5.80 0.83 9.15
C LEU A 39 7.26 0.54 9.47
N GLU A 40 8.17 1.27 8.84
CA GLU A 40 9.59 1.25 9.24
C GLU A 40 9.87 2.28 10.34
N SER A 41 9.10 3.36 10.37
CA SER A 41 9.05 4.37 11.42
C SER A 41 7.70 5.11 11.39
N ASP A 42 7.48 6.03 12.32
CA ASP A 42 6.28 6.87 12.35
C ASP A 42 6.14 7.79 11.12
N THR A 43 7.20 7.94 10.31
CA THR A 43 7.21 8.77 9.11
C THR A 43 7.56 8.01 7.83
N VAL A 44 7.74 6.69 7.91
CA VAL A 44 8.15 5.86 6.76
C VAL A 44 7.27 4.63 6.63
N LEU A 45 6.51 4.58 5.53
CA LEU A 45 5.68 3.45 5.13
C LEU A 45 6.37 2.65 4.03
N LEU A 46 6.45 1.34 4.20
CA LEU A 46 6.96 0.39 3.21
C LEU A 46 5.80 -0.42 2.63
N LEU A 47 5.61 -0.32 1.31
CA LEU A 47 4.67 -1.14 0.56
C LEU A 47 5.47 -2.12 -0.32
N ARG A 48 5.27 -3.41 -0.09
CA ARG A 48 5.88 -4.50 -0.87
C ARG A 48 4.78 -5.29 -1.57
N ILE A 49 4.96 -5.51 -2.87
CA ILE A 49 4.04 -6.30 -3.70
C ILE A 49 4.82 -7.38 -4.42
N GLU A 50 4.38 -8.61 -4.27
CA GLU A 50 4.89 -9.79 -4.97
C GLU A 50 3.79 -10.32 -5.90
N ALA A 51 4.14 -10.75 -7.11
CA ALA A 51 3.17 -11.29 -8.07
C ALA A 51 3.77 -12.35 -8.99
N GLU A 52 2.91 -13.22 -9.53
CA GLU A 52 3.32 -14.31 -10.42
C GLU A 52 3.68 -13.84 -11.84
N ASP A 53 3.09 -12.73 -12.29
CA ASP A 53 3.28 -12.17 -13.62
C ASP A 53 3.16 -10.63 -13.62
N ILE A 54 3.70 -9.99 -14.68
CA ILE A 54 3.66 -8.53 -14.85
C ILE A 54 2.23 -7.96 -14.84
N PRO A 55 1.22 -8.55 -15.51
CA PRO A 55 -0.16 -8.09 -15.40
C PRO A 55 -0.72 -8.07 -13.97
N ALA A 56 -0.47 -9.12 -13.18
CA ALA A 56 -0.87 -9.21 -11.79
C ALA A 56 -0.16 -8.15 -10.93
N LEU A 57 1.15 -7.97 -11.13
CA LEU A 57 1.91 -6.91 -10.46
C LEU A 57 1.32 -5.52 -10.76
N ARG A 58 1.03 -5.22 -12.03
CA ARG A 58 0.44 -3.94 -12.44
C ARG A 58 -0.93 -3.71 -11.80
N ALA A 59 -1.77 -4.75 -11.72
CA ALA A 59 -3.09 -4.65 -11.11
C ALA A 59 -2.98 -4.37 -9.61
N ALA A 60 -2.16 -5.12 -8.88
CA ALA A 60 -1.91 -4.94 -7.46
C ALA A 60 -1.32 -3.55 -7.16
N LEU A 61 -0.34 -3.11 -7.96
CA LEU A 61 0.23 -1.76 -7.84
C LEU A 61 -0.83 -0.67 -8.00
N ASN A 62 -1.66 -0.75 -9.04
CA ASN A 62 -2.67 0.25 -9.28
C ASN A 62 -3.70 0.34 -8.15
N MET A 63 -4.06 -0.80 -7.56
CA MET A 63 -4.94 -0.83 -6.39
C MET A 63 -4.25 -0.21 -5.17
N ALA A 64 -3.08 -0.73 -4.80
CA ALA A 64 -2.40 -0.33 -3.57
C ALA A 64 -1.97 1.15 -3.58
N LEU A 65 -1.41 1.65 -4.68
CA LEU A 65 -1.04 3.06 -4.80
C LEU A 65 -2.26 3.98 -4.74
N ARG A 66 -3.41 3.55 -5.27
CA ARG A 66 -4.65 4.31 -5.13
C ARG A 66 -5.10 4.37 -3.67
N LEU A 67 -5.04 3.27 -2.93
CA LEU A 67 -5.38 3.25 -1.52
C LEU A 67 -4.48 4.20 -0.71
N VAL A 68 -3.16 4.16 -0.96
CA VAL A 68 -2.20 5.09 -0.31
C VAL A 68 -2.60 6.54 -0.57
N ASN A 69 -2.83 6.92 -1.83
CA ASN A 69 -3.18 8.29 -2.18
C ASN A 69 -4.49 8.74 -1.53
N VAL A 70 -5.53 7.91 -1.57
CA VAL A 70 -6.82 8.24 -0.94
C VAL A 70 -6.66 8.39 0.57
N ALA A 71 -5.92 7.49 1.22
CA ALA A 71 -5.69 7.56 2.66
C ALA A 71 -4.95 8.84 3.06
N ASP A 72 -3.94 9.25 2.29
CA ASP A 72 -3.20 10.51 2.54
C ASP A 72 -4.09 11.75 2.31
N GLU A 73 -4.86 11.79 1.22
CA GLU A 73 -5.81 12.87 0.94
C GLU A 73 -6.87 13.03 2.05
N MET A 74 -7.37 11.92 2.60
CA MET A 74 -8.35 11.96 3.70
C MET A 74 -7.78 12.59 4.98
N GLN A 75 -6.48 12.42 5.26
CA GLN A 75 -5.85 13.11 6.41
C GLN A 75 -5.88 14.63 6.23
N GLN A 76 -5.64 15.12 5.01
CA GLN A 76 -5.64 16.56 4.72
C GLN A 76 -7.04 17.18 4.85
N ILE A 77 -8.10 16.41 4.62
CA ILE A 77 -9.49 16.86 4.80
C ILE A 77 -9.88 16.84 6.28
N ALA A 78 -9.50 15.79 7.02
CA ALA A 78 -9.84 15.65 8.45
C ALA A 78 -9.14 16.70 9.34
N MET A 79 -8.02 17.29 8.88
CA MET A 79 -7.32 18.37 9.56
C MET A 79 -7.89 19.77 9.30
N LYS A 80 -8.94 19.90 8.48
CA LYS A 80 -9.67 21.16 8.26
C LYS A 80 -10.96 21.21 9.08
#